data_AF-A0A962JXH2-F1
#
_entry.id   AF-A0A962JXH2-F1
#
_cell.length_a   1.000
_cell.length_b   1.000
_cell.length_c   1.000
_cell.angle_alpha   90.00
_cell.angle_beta   90.00
_cell.angle_gamma   90.00
#
_symmetry.space_group_name_H-M   'P 1'
#
loop_
_entity.id
_entity.type
_entity.pdbx_description
1 polymer ?
#
loop_
_entity_poly.entity_id
_entity_poly.type
_entity_poly.pdbx_seq_one_letter_code
_entity_poly.pdbx_strand_id
1 'polypeptide(L)'
;MAGVLVLAMLLLACAGGTPPTARTFISPIVLSMRCGDDAALVIYGGEGSDAFVLYRQQILHFSRAAAASGARYTSVGSGHDEWWNKGDNALFTRQGKFVAECVPDTDTDGAYLVRGNEPFWNLELSRTTLRYRTMEGDVRDARLESVQIDRDALVLYSDSALQLSIQPTQCSDSMSGQRYSQNVRLIVNGERRPGCGGPLISPGEIPP
;
A
#
# COMPACT_ATOMS: atom_id res chain seq x y z
N MET A 1 25.07 -21.60 -63.99
CA MET A 1 24.04 -20.97 -63.14
C MET A 1 24.35 -21.35 -61.71
N ALA A 2 24.98 -20.46 -60.94
CA ALA A 2 25.29 -20.67 -59.53
C ALA A 2 24.43 -19.69 -58.72
N GLY A 3 23.50 -20.20 -57.92
CA GLY A 3 22.65 -19.43 -57.02
C GLY A 3 23.33 -19.32 -55.65
N VAL A 4 23.61 -18.09 -55.21
CA VAL A 4 24.10 -17.79 -53.87
C VAL A 4 22.90 -17.62 -52.95
N LEU A 5 22.80 -18.48 -51.93
CA LEU A 5 21.78 -18.43 -50.89
C LEU A 5 22.28 -17.50 -49.77
N VAL A 6 21.66 -16.34 -49.61
CA VAL A 6 21.96 -15.41 -48.51
C VAL A 6 21.10 -15.78 -47.30
N LEU A 7 21.74 -16.27 -46.24
CA LEU A 7 21.10 -16.61 -44.97
C LEU A 7 21.02 -15.35 -44.09
N ALA A 8 19.83 -14.77 -43.94
CA ALA A 8 19.58 -13.64 -43.05
C ALA A 8 19.44 -14.15 -41.60
N MET A 9 20.41 -13.83 -40.74
CA MET A 9 20.30 -14.03 -39.29
C MET A 9 19.40 -12.94 -38.69
N LEU A 10 18.21 -13.32 -38.23
CA LEU A 10 17.38 -12.48 -37.35
C LEU A 10 17.90 -12.58 -35.92
N LEU A 11 18.49 -11.50 -35.41
CA LEU A 11 18.80 -11.33 -33.99
C LEU A 11 17.49 -11.03 -33.24
N LEU A 12 16.97 -12.00 -32.49
CA LEU A 12 15.94 -11.75 -31.48
C LEU A 12 16.58 -11.01 -30.29
N ALA A 13 16.39 -9.69 -30.24
CA ALA A 13 16.66 -8.91 -29.04
C ALA A 13 15.56 -9.20 -28.01
N CYS A 14 15.87 -9.97 -26.97
CA CYS A 14 15.02 -10.03 -25.79
C CYS A 14 14.92 -8.61 -25.21
N ALA A 15 13.74 -8.01 -25.29
CA ALA A 15 13.41 -6.80 -24.55
C ALA A 15 13.43 -7.14 -23.06
N GLY A 16 14.60 -7.02 -22.43
CA GLY A 16 14.72 -7.02 -20.98
C GLY A 16 14.05 -5.76 -20.45
N GLY A 17 12.75 -5.84 -20.19
CA GLY A 17 12.06 -4.79 -19.45
C GLY A 17 12.73 -4.67 -18.09
N THR A 18 13.43 -3.56 -17.86
CA THR A 18 13.96 -3.24 -16.54
C THR A 18 12.80 -3.35 -15.54
N PRO A 19 12.91 -4.18 -14.48
CA PRO A 19 11.88 -4.18 -13.46
C PRO A 19 11.69 -2.74 -12.97
N PRO A 20 10.44 -2.34 -12.66
CA PRO A 20 10.20 -1.02 -12.07
C PRO A 20 11.11 -0.88 -10.84
N THR A 21 11.86 0.20 -10.76
CA THR A 21 12.70 0.41 -9.59
C THR A 21 11.79 0.67 -8.40
N ALA A 22 11.79 -0.24 -7.42
CA ALA A 22 11.09 -0.03 -6.17
C ALA A 22 11.52 1.31 -5.55
N ARG A 23 10.55 2.12 -5.11
CA ARG A 23 10.83 3.44 -4.50
C ARG A 23 10.86 3.29 -2.99
N THR A 24 11.89 3.83 -2.34
CA THR A 24 12.02 3.82 -0.89
C THR A 24 11.77 5.21 -0.33
N PHE A 25 10.87 5.31 0.65
CA PHE A 25 10.56 6.54 1.38
C PHE A 25 11.06 6.41 2.79
N ILE A 26 11.83 7.38 3.27
CA ILE A 26 12.36 7.43 4.64
C ILE A 26 11.41 8.27 5.50
N SER A 27 11.23 7.84 6.76
CA SER A 27 10.32 8.43 7.74
C SER A 27 8.92 8.75 7.20
N PRO A 28 8.24 7.77 6.57
CA PRO A 28 6.92 8.01 6.00
C PRO A 28 5.85 8.13 7.09
N ILE A 29 4.75 8.78 6.72
CA ILE A 29 3.54 8.86 7.55
C ILE A 29 2.46 8.03 6.87
N VAL A 30 1.86 7.12 7.61
CA VAL A 30 0.79 6.24 7.14
C VAL A 30 -0.53 6.56 7.82
N LEU A 31 -1.61 6.62 7.04
CA LEU A 31 -2.94 6.91 7.56
C LEU A 31 -3.98 6.04 6.88
N SER A 32 -4.82 5.36 7.68
CA SER A 32 -6.04 4.73 7.20
C SER A 32 -7.13 5.78 7.10
N MET A 33 -7.78 5.84 5.94
CA MET A 33 -8.75 6.85 5.56
C MET A 33 -10.05 6.20 5.08
N ARG A 34 -11.17 6.86 5.33
CA ARG A 34 -12.49 6.53 4.78
C ARG A 34 -12.85 7.56 3.73
N CYS A 35 -13.03 7.11 2.49
CA CYS A 35 -13.41 7.91 1.33
C CYS A 35 -14.85 7.54 0.94
N GLY A 36 -15.83 8.02 1.70
CA GLY A 36 -17.19 7.46 1.66
C GLY A 36 -17.21 6.05 2.24
N ASP A 37 -17.74 5.08 1.49
CA ASP A 37 -17.81 3.68 1.92
C ASP A 37 -16.50 2.90 1.67
N ASP A 38 -15.60 3.46 0.86
CA ASP A 38 -14.31 2.86 0.53
C ASP A 38 -13.24 3.19 1.55
N ALA A 39 -12.34 2.24 1.82
CA ALA A 39 -11.13 2.50 2.59
C ALA A 39 -9.96 2.86 1.67
N ALA A 40 -9.08 3.72 2.15
CA ALA A 40 -7.81 4.05 1.53
C ALA A 40 -6.68 3.98 2.56
N LEU A 41 -5.56 3.34 2.22
CA LEU A 41 -4.33 3.44 3.00
C LEU A 41 -3.40 4.41 2.30
N VAL A 42 -3.06 5.50 2.98
CA VAL A 42 -2.26 6.60 2.44
C VAL A 42 -0.87 6.58 3.06
N ILE A 43 0.16 6.67 2.22
CA ILE A 43 1.55 6.76 2.62
C ILE A 43 2.11 8.05 2.05
N TYR A 44 2.43 9.01 2.92
CA TYR A 44 3.17 10.20 2.56
C TYR A 44 4.66 9.92 2.70
N GLY A 45 5.44 10.15 1.64
CA GLY A 45 6.90 10.15 1.72
C GLY A 45 7.38 11.25 2.67
N GLY A 46 8.51 11.05 3.35
CA GLY A 46 8.93 11.89 4.49
C GLY A 46 8.90 13.41 4.26
N GLU A 47 9.49 13.91 3.17
CA GLU A 47 9.45 15.35 2.85
C GLU A 47 8.17 15.81 2.13
N GLY A 48 7.17 14.91 2.04
CA GLY A 48 5.92 15.13 1.33
C GLY A 48 6.08 15.23 -0.18
N SER A 49 7.18 14.73 -0.77
CA SER A 49 7.46 14.79 -2.21
C SER A 49 6.50 13.93 -3.04
N ASP A 50 6.15 12.76 -2.52
CA ASP A 50 5.28 11.78 -3.16
C ASP A 50 4.27 11.26 -2.14
N ALA A 51 3.13 10.83 -2.65
CA ALA A 51 2.10 10.15 -1.87
C ALA A 51 1.65 8.89 -2.62
N PHE A 52 1.36 7.84 -1.86
CA PHE A 52 0.80 6.60 -2.39
C PHE A 52 -0.51 6.34 -1.70
N VAL A 53 -1.51 5.97 -2.50
CA VAL A 53 -2.84 5.66 -2.01
C VAL A 53 -3.18 4.26 -2.47
N LEU A 54 -3.26 3.32 -1.54
CA LEU A 54 -3.84 2.02 -1.79
C LEU A 54 -5.37 2.14 -1.67
N TYR A 55 -6.05 2.11 -2.80
CA TYR A 55 -7.50 2.30 -2.90
C TYR A 55 -8.08 1.27 -3.88
N ARG A 56 -9.12 0.55 -3.45
CA ARG A 56 -9.77 -0.52 -4.24
C ARG A 56 -8.76 -1.47 -4.90
N GLN A 57 -7.83 -2.00 -4.09
CA GLN A 57 -6.77 -2.93 -4.51
C GLN A 57 -5.79 -2.38 -5.56
N GLN A 58 -5.73 -1.07 -5.76
CA GLN A 58 -4.76 -0.41 -6.64
C GLN A 58 -3.84 0.49 -5.83
N ILE A 59 -2.53 0.37 -6.05
CA ILE A 59 -1.54 1.32 -5.52
C ILE A 59 -1.44 2.48 -6.51
N LEU A 60 -1.96 3.63 -6.12
CA LEU A 60 -1.91 4.86 -6.90
C LEU A 60 -0.71 5.69 -6.47
N HIS A 61 0.10 6.13 -7.43
CA HIS A 61 1.28 6.93 -7.19
C HIS A 61 1.03 8.39 -7.57
N PHE A 62 1.29 9.30 -6.64
CA PHE A 62 1.16 10.73 -6.85
C PHE A 62 2.46 11.46 -6.53
N SER A 63 2.75 12.50 -7.30
CA SER A 63 3.81 13.46 -7.00
C SER A 63 3.21 14.77 -6.53
N ARG A 64 3.94 15.49 -5.67
CA ARG A 64 3.51 16.78 -5.14
C ARG A 64 3.34 17.81 -6.28
N ALA A 65 2.28 18.58 -6.21
CA ALA A 65 1.95 19.68 -7.12
C ALA A 65 1.80 21.00 -6.36
N ALA A 66 1.91 22.12 -7.10
CA ALA A 66 1.70 23.44 -6.52
C ALA A 66 0.27 23.60 -5.97
N ALA A 67 0.16 24.23 -4.79
CA ALA A 67 -1.10 24.55 -4.14
C ALA A 67 -0.97 25.82 -3.30
N ALA A 68 -2.07 26.55 -3.15
CA ALA A 68 -2.12 27.76 -2.32
C ALA A 68 -2.21 27.44 -0.81
N SER A 69 -2.73 26.27 -0.44
CA SER A 69 -2.86 25.80 0.94
C SER A 69 -2.96 24.28 0.97
N GLY A 70 -2.49 23.67 2.05
CA GLY A 70 -2.42 22.20 2.18
C GLY A 70 -1.33 21.62 1.28
N ALA A 71 -1.37 20.30 1.09
CA ALA A 71 -0.49 19.62 0.15
C ALA A 71 -1.33 18.89 -0.92
N ARG A 72 -1.11 19.30 -2.17
CA ARG A 72 -1.79 18.75 -3.35
C ARG A 72 -0.84 17.80 -4.06
N TYR A 73 -1.37 16.67 -4.50
CA TYR A 73 -0.65 15.62 -5.20
C TYR A 73 -1.44 15.21 -6.44
N THR A 74 -0.75 15.00 -7.56
CA THR A 74 -1.36 14.59 -8.83
C THR A 74 -0.78 13.27 -9.29
N SER A 75 -1.60 12.41 -9.90
CA SER A 75 -1.14 11.09 -10.31
C SER A 75 0.02 11.16 -11.30
N VAL A 76 1.04 10.35 -11.05
CA VAL A 76 2.15 10.17 -11.97
C VAL A 76 1.64 9.42 -13.21
N GLY A 77 1.87 9.99 -14.40
CA GLY A 77 1.51 9.38 -15.69
C GLY A 77 0.16 9.84 -16.25
N SER A 78 -0.95 9.71 -15.49
CA SER A 78 -2.29 10.08 -16.00
C SER A 78 -2.68 11.55 -15.73
N GLY A 79 -2.19 12.15 -14.65
CA GLY A 79 -2.52 13.52 -14.24
C GLY A 79 -4.00 13.79 -13.92
N HIS A 80 -4.88 12.78 -14.00
CA HIS A 80 -6.32 12.89 -13.82
C HIS A 80 -6.80 12.57 -12.40
N ASP A 81 -5.94 11.94 -11.59
CA ASP A 81 -6.25 11.69 -10.19
C ASP A 81 -5.55 12.75 -9.34
N GLU A 82 -6.22 13.18 -8.28
CA GLU A 82 -5.71 14.18 -7.35
C GLU A 82 -5.98 13.74 -5.92
N TRP A 83 -4.96 13.87 -5.08
CA TRP A 83 -5.06 13.75 -3.64
C TRP A 83 -4.65 15.07 -3.02
N TRP A 84 -5.56 15.76 -2.34
CA TRP A 84 -5.27 17.07 -1.75
C TRP A 84 -5.63 17.11 -0.27
N ASN A 85 -4.61 17.02 0.59
CA ASN A 85 -4.83 17.02 2.04
C ASN A 85 -4.75 18.43 2.64
N LYS A 86 -5.58 18.64 3.67
CA LYS A 86 -5.61 19.83 4.51
C LYS A 86 -5.88 19.40 5.95
N GLY A 87 -4.87 19.50 6.80
CA GLY A 87 -4.90 18.80 8.09
C GLY A 87 -4.81 17.30 7.86
N ASP A 88 -5.64 16.53 8.57
CA ASP A 88 -5.74 15.07 8.44
C ASP A 88 -6.76 14.61 7.39
N ASN A 89 -7.59 15.50 6.84
CA ASN A 89 -8.55 15.19 5.77
C ASN A 89 -7.93 15.39 4.39
N ALA A 90 -8.51 14.76 3.37
CA ALA A 90 -8.12 14.97 1.97
C ALA A 90 -9.29 14.96 0.99
N LEU A 91 -9.26 15.86 0.01
CA LEU A 91 -10.14 15.76 -1.15
C LEU A 91 -9.54 14.76 -2.14
N PHE A 92 -10.33 13.78 -2.57
CA PHE A 92 -9.89 12.76 -3.50
C PHE A 92 -10.66 12.83 -4.82
N THR A 93 -9.91 12.96 -5.91
CA THR A 93 -10.42 12.95 -7.28
C THR A 93 -9.84 11.75 -8.02
N ARG A 94 -10.69 11.01 -8.73
CA ARG A 94 -10.29 9.92 -9.62
C ARG A 94 -10.84 10.15 -11.01
N GLN A 95 -9.99 10.00 -12.01
CA GLN A 95 -10.33 10.14 -13.42
C GLN A 95 -11.05 11.47 -13.71
N GLY A 96 -10.59 12.56 -13.08
CA GLY A 96 -11.15 13.90 -13.20
C GLY A 96 -12.50 14.11 -12.48
N LYS A 97 -12.98 13.14 -11.70
CA LYS A 97 -14.23 13.23 -10.93
C LYS A 97 -13.94 13.20 -9.44
N PHE A 98 -14.58 14.11 -8.71
CA PHE A 98 -14.55 14.09 -7.25
C PHE A 98 -15.17 12.79 -6.74
N VAL A 99 -14.42 12.06 -5.92
CA VAL A 99 -14.86 10.80 -5.29
C VAL A 99 -15.47 11.10 -3.92
N ALA A 100 -14.68 11.70 -3.03
CA ALA A 100 -15.09 12.00 -1.66
C ALA A 100 -14.12 12.99 -1.00
N GLU A 101 -14.57 13.59 0.10
CA GLU A 101 -13.66 14.02 1.15
C GLU A 101 -13.31 12.78 1.99
N CYS A 102 -12.05 12.39 1.96
CA CYS A 102 -11.51 11.32 2.76
C CYS A 102 -11.13 11.84 4.14
N VAL A 103 -11.59 11.15 5.17
CA VAL A 103 -11.29 11.46 6.58
C VAL A 103 -10.54 10.30 7.23
N PRO A 104 -9.78 10.52 8.31
CA PRO A 104 -9.20 9.41 9.07
C PRO A 104 -10.26 8.39 9.46
N ASP A 105 -9.92 7.11 9.39
CA ASP A 105 -10.84 6.04 9.77
C ASP A 105 -11.20 6.16 11.26
N THR A 106 -12.44 6.53 11.56
CA THR A 106 -12.87 6.82 12.92
C THR A 106 -12.95 5.56 13.79
N ASP A 107 -13.15 4.39 13.20
CA ASP A 107 -13.25 3.13 13.95
C ASP A 107 -11.87 2.68 14.46
N THR A 108 -10.81 3.16 13.83
CA THR A 108 -9.42 2.81 14.16
C THR A 108 -8.57 4.02 14.52
N ASP A 109 -9.16 5.20 14.67
CA ASP A 109 -8.46 6.49 14.85
C ASP A 109 -7.34 6.72 13.80
N GLY A 110 -7.64 6.38 12.56
CA GLY A 110 -6.72 6.47 11.42
C GLY A 110 -5.63 5.38 11.39
N ALA A 111 -5.66 4.40 12.30
CA ALA A 111 -4.73 3.30 12.30
C ALA A 111 -5.10 2.24 11.24
N TYR A 112 -4.08 1.65 10.63
CA TYR A 112 -4.22 0.50 9.75
C TYR A 112 -3.98 -0.79 10.53
N LEU A 113 -4.97 -1.69 10.50
CA LEU A 113 -4.96 -2.92 11.28
C LEU A 113 -4.66 -4.14 10.42
N VAL A 114 -3.78 -5.00 10.93
CA VAL A 114 -3.49 -6.31 10.34
C VAL A 114 -3.49 -7.40 11.41
N ARG A 115 -3.81 -8.63 11.01
CA ARG A 115 -3.94 -9.78 11.90
C ARG A 115 -3.50 -11.08 11.24
N GLY A 116 -3.07 -12.05 12.04
CA GLY A 116 -2.84 -13.43 11.60
C GLY A 116 -3.12 -14.43 12.72
N ASN A 117 -3.31 -15.70 12.33
CA ASN A 117 -3.83 -16.74 13.23
C ASN A 117 -2.79 -17.77 13.68
N GLU A 118 -1.67 -17.92 12.98
CA GLU A 118 -0.69 -18.98 13.28
C GLU A 118 0.75 -18.43 13.40
N PRO A 119 1.27 -18.33 14.64
CA PRO A 119 0.48 -18.21 15.88
C PRO A 119 -0.36 -16.91 15.85
N PHE A 120 -1.22 -16.66 16.83
CA PHE A 120 -2.08 -15.47 16.81
C PHE A 120 -1.27 -14.18 17.02
N TRP A 121 -1.49 -13.20 16.14
CA TRP A 121 -0.86 -11.88 16.25
C TRP A 121 -1.73 -10.79 15.62
N ASN A 122 -1.52 -9.55 16.07
CA ASN A 122 -2.00 -8.36 15.40
C ASN A 122 -0.90 -7.30 15.34
N LEU A 123 -1.02 -6.40 14.39
CA LEU A 123 -0.20 -5.21 14.30
C LEU A 123 -1.08 -4.02 13.92
N GLU A 124 -0.92 -2.95 14.69
CA GLU A 124 -1.51 -1.65 14.44
C GLU A 124 -0.43 -0.73 13.86
N LEU A 125 -0.72 -0.11 12.72
CA LEU A 125 0.13 0.89 12.10
C LEU A 125 -0.57 2.24 12.17
N SER A 126 -0.06 3.13 13.03
CA SER A 126 -0.61 4.47 13.22
C SER A 126 0.46 5.52 12.96
N ARG A 127 0.25 6.36 11.94
CA ARG A 127 1.17 7.42 11.50
C ARG A 127 2.59 6.91 11.26
N THR A 128 3.45 7.00 12.27
CA THR A 128 4.88 6.64 12.20
C THR A 128 5.23 5.49 13.15
N THR A 129 4.23 4.85 13.75
CA THR A 129 4.43 3.81 14.78
C THR A 129 3.78 2.50 14.38
N LEU A 130 4.44 1.41 14.72
CA LEU A 130 3.91 0.06 14.63
C LEU A 130 3.80 -0.49 16.05
N ARG A 131 2.66 -1.10 16.37
CA ARG A 131 2.44 -1.79 17.63
C ARG A 131 2.05 -3.23 17.35
N TYR A 132 3.00 -4.13 17.52
CA TYR A 132 2.82 -5.57 17.38
C TYR A 132 2.39 -6.19 18.70
N ARG A 133 1.43 -7.12 18.67
CA ARG A 133 0.96 -7.86 19.84
C ARG A 133 0.70 -9.33 19.51
N THR A 134 0.93 -10.21 20.48
CA THR A 134 0.54 -11.63 20.42
C THR A 134 -0.50 -11.98 21.47
N MET A 135 -1.08 -13.18 21.37
CA MET A 135 -2.04 -13.68 22.38
C MET A 135 -1.35 -14.07 23.69
N GLU A 136 -0.07 -14.39 23.66
CA GLU A 136 0.74 -14.73 24.84
C GLU A 136 1.09 -13.50 25.69
N GLY A 137 0.75 -12.29 25.20
CA GLY A 137 0.95 -11.03 25.91
C GLY A 137 2.20 -10.25 25.50
N ASP A 138 2.95 -10.75 24.51
CA ASP A 138 4.11 -10.02 23.98
C ASP A 138 3.63 -8.75 23.26
N VAL A 139 4.28 -7.63 23.56
CA VAL A 139 4.02 -6.32 22.93
C VAL A 139 5.36 -5.74 22.46
N ARG A 140 5.39 -5.26 21.22
CA ARG A 140 6.54 -4.54 20.67
C ARG A 140 6.06 -3.28 19.97
N ASP A 141 6.50 -2.14 20.48
CA ASP A 141 6.38 -0.86 19.82
C ASP A 141 7.62 -0.60 18.97
N ALA A 142 7.41 -0.03 17.79
CA ALA A 142 8.45 0.28 16.83
C ALA A 142 8.12 1.57 16.10
N ARG A 143 9.14 2.24 15.58
CA ARG A 143 8.96 3.35 14.64
C ARG A 143 9.09 2.85 13.22
N LEU A 144 8.22 3.35 12.35
CA LEU A 144 8.32 3.16 10.91
C LEU A 144 9.50 3.97 10.39
N GLU A 145 10.51 3.27 9.86
CA GLU A 145 11.72 3.90 9.32
C GLU A 145 11.59 4.17 7.83
N SER A 146 11.06 3.20 7.10
CA SER A 146 10.90 3.35 5.66
C SER A 146 9.76 2.52 5.09
N VAL A 147 9.30 2.92 3.91
CA VAL A 147 8.39 2.14 3.09
C VAL A 147 8.99 2.00 1.71
N GLN A 148 9.14 0.76 1.27
CA GLN A 148 9.43 0.42 -0.11
C GLN A 148 8.13 0.14 -0.85
N ILE A 149 8.00 0.72 -2.03
CA ILE A 149 6.83 0.58 -2.87
C ILE A 149 7.26 -0.02 -4.19
N ASP A 150 6.72 -1.19 -4.46
CA ASP A 150 6.76 -1.86 -5.77
C ASP A 150 5.40 -1.68 -6.45
N ARG A 151 5.27 -2.08 -7.72
CA ARG A 151 4.00 -2.01 -8.46
C ARG A 151 2.87 -2.72 -7.73
N ASP A 152 3.17 -3.86 -7.12
CA ASP A 152 2.15 -4.80 -6.63
C ASP A 152 2.16 -4.98 -5.10
N ALA A 153 3.05 -4.27 -4.39
CA ALA A 153 3.20 -4.44 -2.95
C ALA A 153 3.78 -3.20 -2.25
N LEU A 154 3.40 -3.06 -0.99
CA LEU A 154 4.00 -2.12 -0.03
C LEU A 154 4.82 -2.93 0.96
N VAL A 155 6.05 -2.53 1.24
CA VAL A 155 6.92 -3.18 2.23
C VAL A 155 7.41 -2.15 3.22
N LEU A 156 6.93 -2.25 4.45
CA LEU A 156 7.20 -1.34 5.54
C LEU A 156 8.30 -1.90 6.43
N TYR A 157 9.27 -1.08 6.80
CA TYR A 157 10.42 -1.43 7.62
C TYR A 157 10.44 -0.58 8.88
N SER A 158 10.66 -1.23 10.02
CA SER A 158 10.75 -0.57 11.32
C SER A 158 12.16 -0.64 11.92
N ASP A 159 12.38 0.17 12.95
CA ASP A 159 13.62 0.23 13.73
C ASP A 159 13.83 -0.98 14.67
N SER A 160 12.87 -1.90 14.76
CA SER A 160 12.92 -3.07 15.65
C SER A 160 12.86 -4.40 14.89
N ALA A 161 13.33 -4.39 13.64
CA ALA A 161 13.35 -5.56 12.75
C ALA A 161 11.96 -6.18 12.48
N LEU A 162 10.88 -5.42 12.64
CA LEU A 162 9.58 -5.75 12.05
C LEU A 162 9.58 -5.30 10.59
N GLN A 163 9.15 -6.21 9.71
CA GLN A 163 8.90 -5.91 8.29
C GLN A 163 7.50 -6.37 7.91
N LEU A 164 6.65 -5.44 7.48
CA LEU A 164 5.28 -5.74 7.03
C LEU A 164 5.20 -5.61 5.52
N SER A 165 4.86 -6.70 4.83
CA SER A 165 4.51 -6.69 3.41
C SER A 165 3.00 -6.67 3.28
N ILE A 166 2.47 -5.77 2.44
CA ILE A 166 1.04 -5.67 2.10
C ILE A 166 0.90 -5.86 0.60
N GLN A 167 0.10 -6.84 0.21
CA GLN A 167 -0.28 -7.11 -1.17
C GLN A 167 -1.76 -6.73 -1.35
N PRO A 168 -2.12 -5.91 -2.35
CA PRO A 168 -3.49 -5.55 -2.71
C PRO A 168 -4.32 -6.71 -3.30
N THR A 169 -4.32 -7.86 -2.64
CA THR A 169 -5.02 -9.07 -3.07
C THR A 169 -5.87 -9.61 -1.94
N GLN A 170 -6.99 -10.23 -2.29
CA GLN A 170 -7.91 -10.77 -1.31
C GLN A 170 -7.24 -11.80 -0.38
N CYS A 171 -7.53 -11.68 0.91
CA CYS A 171 -7.09 -12.60 1.95
C CYS A 171 -8.30 -13.25 2.62
N SER A 172 -8.21 -14.54 2.94
CA SER A 172 -9.21 -15.24 3.74
C SER A 172 -8.60 -15.58 5.09
N ASP A 173 -9.24 -15.14 6.15
CA ASP A 173 -8.88 -15.53 7.51
C ASP A 173 -9.15 -17.04 7.67
N SER A 174 -8.12 -17.79 8.05
CA SER A 174 -8.16 -19.25 8.10
C SER A 174 -9.10 -19.82 9.18
N MET A 175 -9.40 -19.04 10.21
CA MET A 175 -10.22 -19.49 11.35
C MET A 175 -11.69 -19.19 11.16
N SER A 176 -12.01 -18.00 10.65
CA SER A 176 -13.39 -17.49 10.50
C SER A 176 -13.93 -17.58 9.07
N GLY A 177 -13.06 -17.70 8.06
CA GLY A 177 -13.42 -17.56 6.65
C GLY A 177 -13.74 -16.11 6.23
N GLN A 178 -13.60 -15.13 7.12
CA GLN A 178 -13.80 -13.72 6.77
C GLN A 178 -12.79 -13.28 5.72
N ARG A 179 -13.25 -12.48 4.76
CA ARG A 179 -12.44 -12.03 3.63
C ARG A 179 -12.05 -10.58 3.81
N TYR A 180 -10.81 -10.28 3.46
CA TYR A 180 -10.19 -8.98 3.56
C TYR A 180 -9.58 -8.59 2.23
N SER A 181 -9.46 -7.28 1.98
CA SER A 181 -8.94 -6.78 0.70
C SER A 181 -7.44 -6.96 0.49
N GLN A 182 -6.67 -7.28 1.53
CA GLN A 182 -5.21 -7.34 1.43
C GLN A 182 -4.64 -8.59 2.13
N ASN A 183 -3.73 -9.26 1.42
CA ASN A 183 -2.86 -10.28 1.97
C ASN A 183 -1.65 -9.59 2.59
N VAL A 184 -1.29 -9.99 3.81
CA VAL A 184 -0.12 -9.45 4.48
C VAL A 184 0.83 -10.54 4.94
N ARG A 185 2.10 -10.16 5.06
CA ARG A 185 3.13 -11.00 5.65
C ARG A 185 3.98 -10.15 6.56
N LEU A 186 3.97 -10.50 7.84
CA LEU A 186 4.84 -9.90 8.84
C LEU A 186 6.10 -10.75 8.98
N ILE A 187 7.27 -10.11 9.09
CA ILE A 187 8.49 -10.75 9.56
C ILE A 187 8.80 -10.21 10.94
N VAL A 188 9.00 -11.10 11.90
CA VAL A 188 9.41 -10.79 13.28
C VAL A 188 10.64 -11.62 13.60
N ASN A 189 11.78 -10.97 13.86
CA ASN A 189 13.05 -11.63 14.15
C ASN A 189 13.44 -12.70 13.09
N GLY A 190 13.11 -12.47 11.82
CA GLY A 190 13.36 -13.40 10.70
C GLY A 190 12.28 -14.46 10.46
N GLU A 191 11.31 -14.62 11.35
CA GLU A 191 10.20 -15.56 11.19
C GLU A 191 9.06 -14.92 10.38
N ARG A 192 8.55 -15.63 9.36
CA ARG A 192 7.46 -15.17 8.50
C ARG A 192 6.11 -15.58 9.08
N ARG A 193 5.20 -14.62 9.17
CA ARG A 193 3.85 -14.79 9.74
C ARG A 193 2.82 -14.28 8.73
N PRO A 194 1.98 -15.17 8.14
CA PRO A 194 0.94 -14.77 7.21
C PRO A 194 -0.22 -14.09 7.96
N GLY A 195 -0.95 -13.23 7.26
CA GLY A 195 -2.10 -12.54 7.82
C GLY A 195 -2.95 -11.83 6.77
N CYS A 196 -4.01 -11.17 7.25
CA CYS A 196 -4.90 -10.34 6.45
C CYS A 196 -4.89 -8.88 6.96
N GLY A 197 -5.16 -7.95 6.04
CA GLY A 197 -5.25 -6.52 6.30
C GLY A 197 -6.31 -5.82 5.46
N GLY A 198 -6.53 -4.54 5.76
CA GLY A 198 -7.49 -3.70 5.02
C GLY A 198 -8.96 -3.99 5.36
N PRO A 199 -9.89 -3.34 4.64
CA PRO A 199 -11.32 -3.50 4.90
C PRO A 199 -11.79 -4.94 4.73
N LEU A 200 -12.81 -5.29 5.53
CA LEU A 200 -13.63 -6.48 5.35
C LEU A 200 -14.34 -6.42 3.99
N ILE A 201 -14.33 -7.55 3.27
CA ILE A 201 -15.10 -7.73 2.05
C ILE A 201 -16.38 -8.46 2.42
N SER A 202 -17.52 -7.80 2.27
CA SER A 202 -18.81 -8.39 2.61
C SER A 202 -19.18 -9.53 1.65
N PRO A 203 -19.88 -10.59 2.12
CA PRO A 203 -20.45 -11.59 1.23
C PRO A 203 -21.44 -10.93 0.25
N GLY A 204 -21.14 -10.96 -1.05
CA GLY A 204 -21.95 -10.32 -2.11
C GLY A 204 -21.23 -9.18 -2.84
N GLU A 205 -20.14 -8.67 -2.27
CA GLU A 205 -19.21 -7.79 -2.98
C GLU A 205 -18.31 -8.69 -3.85
N ILE A 206 -18.73 -8.90 -5.10
CA ILE A 206 -17.91 -9.54 -6.13
C ILE A 206 -17.10 -8.39 -6.76
N PRO A 207 -15.78 -8.32 -6.53
CA PRO A 207 -14.96 -7.37 -7.28
C PRO A 207 -15.05 -7.72 -8.77
N PRO A 208 -15.16 -6.73 -9.67
CA PRO A 208 -15.10 -6.97 -11.11
C PRO A 208 -13.78 -7.61 -11.55
#